data_AF-I9Z028-F1
#
_entry.id   AF-I9Z028-F1
#
_cell.length_a   1.000
_cell.length_b   1.000
_cell.length_c   1.000
_cell.angle_alpha   90.00
_cell.angle_beta   90.00
_cell.angle_gamma   90.00
#
_symmetry.space_group_name_H-M   'P 1'
#
loop_
_entity.id
_entity.type
_entity.pdbx_description
1 polymer ?
#
loop_
_entity_poly.entity_id
_entity_poly.type
_entity_poly.pdbx_seq_one_letter_code
_entity_poly.pdbx_strand_id
1 'polypeptide(L)'
;MPPAKQALQDINGEMEYLNKTLEKRRKDLQNLNSEISQASIHLREFIIRYFSDLIIQVSGTSLETFNDFVTREIGDEGSIIDTRVQNESERQTQGISNEIAKIETGFNADMSFFEKHAGAFGKIGINFLNQSGFINATNIKLARDGIVAVAKFVGIDLAFKFKPWGAVNLAGSINKGLPLIGLAFEVWDSWKESQKIEKLEKAKREMESDFNNQKQEILDLINDETRFKQTCFPMALELEKCIQACEESVKKTQECAQGLEKWIQTGEDFIKGEDFIDVEPEEE
;
A
#
# COMPACT_ATOMS: atom_id res chain seq x y z
N MET A 1 41.72 29.02 -3.88
CA MET A 1 41.10 28.29 -5.00
C MET A 1 40.16 29.26 -5.73
N PRO A 2 40.11 29.33 -7.07
CA PRO A 2 39.16 30.17 -7.79
C PRO A 2 37.71 29.90 -7.33
N PRO A 3 36.83 30.90 -7.22
CA PRO A 3 35.47 30.73 -6.72
C PRO A 3 34.66 29.61 -7.42
N ALA A 4 34.85 29.44 -8.73
CA ALA A 4 34.17 28.39 -9.50
C ALA A 4 34.64 26.97 -9.14
N LYS A 5 35.93 26.77 -8.81
CA LYS A 5 36.45 25.47 -8.37
C LYS A 5 35.95 25.09 -6.98
N GLN A 6 35.85 26.07 -6.07
CA GLN A 6 35.28 25.84 -4.75
C GLN A 6 33.81 25.44 -4.87
N ALA A 7 33.02 26.18 -5.65
CA ALA A 7 31.62 25.84 -5.90
C ALA A 7 31.44 24.44 -6.51
N LEU A 8 32.30 24.05 -7.46
CA LEU A 8 32.26 22.70 -8.04
C LEU A 8 32.60 21.60 -7.01
N GLN A 9 33.61 21.83 -6.16
CA GLN A 9 33.94 20.88 -5.08
C GLN A 9 32.80 20.71 -4.08
N ASP A 10 32.16 21.81 -3.68
CA ASP A 10 31.04 21.79 -2.74
C ASP A 10 29.84 21.02 -3.36
N ILE A 11 29.50 21.30 -4.63
CA ILE A 11 28.45 20.57 -5.37
C ILE A 11 28.75 19.07 -5.44
N ASN A 12 30.00 18.69 -5.76
CA ASN A 12 30.36 17.27 -5.88
C ASN A 12 30.26 16.51 -4.54
N GLY A 13 30.69 17.12 -3.44
CA GLY A 13 30.56 16.51 -2.10
C GLY A 13 29.09 16.32 -1.69
N GLU A 14 28.24 17.30 -1.98
CA GLU A 14 26.80 17.23 -1.71
C GLU A 14 26.11 16.15 -2.55
N MET A 15 26.51 16.03 -3.81
CA MET A 15 25.99 14.99 -4.71
C MET A 15 26.33 13.59 -4.25
N GLU A 16 27.55 13.39 -3.76
CA GLU A 16 27.95 12.09 -3.21
C GLU A 16 27.08 11.72 -2.01
N TYR A 17 26.79 12.68 -1.12
CA TYR A 17 25.91 12.46 0.03
C TYR A 17 24.46 12.16 -0.41
N LEU A 18 23.89 12.95 -1.32
CA LEU A 18 22.52 12.74 -1.81
C LEU A 18 22.36 11.41 -2.54
N ASN A 19 23.34 11.00 -3.34
CA ASN A 19 23.31 9.69 -3.99
C ASN A 19 23.31 8.56 -2.97
N LYS A 20 24.17 8.62 -1.94
CA LYS A 20 24.17 7.63 -0.85
C LYS A 20 22.83 7.56 -0.13
N THR A 21 22.21 8.73 0.11
CA THR A 21 20.89 8.81 0.71
C THR A 21 19.83 8.18 -0.19
N LEU A 22 19.77 8.54 -1.48
CA LEU A 22 18.79 7.98 -2.42
C LEU A 22 19.00 6.48 -2.64
N GLU A 23 20.24 5.99 -2.70
CA GLU A 23 20.54 4.56 -2.74
C GLU A 23 19.98 3.82 -1.53
N LYS A 24 20.14 4.39 -0.33
CA LYS A 24 19.56 3.84 0.90
C LYS A 24 18.03 3.82 0.80
N ARG A 25 17.40 4.91 0.36
CA ARG A 25 15.94 5.00 0.22
C ARG A 25 15.39 4.03 -0.83
N ARG A 26 16.11 3.82 -1.93
CA ARG A 26 15.77 2.80 -2.94
C ARG A 26 15.81 1.40 -2.34
N LYS A 27 16.81 1.09 -1.51
CA LYS A 27 16.89 -0.19 -0.81
C LYS A 27 15.73 -0.36 0.18
N ASP A 28 15.39 0.71 0.92
CA ASP A 28 14.24 0.67 1.82
C ASP A 28 12.93 0.40 1.05
N LEU A 29 12.72 1.02 -0.11
CA LEU A 29 11.58 0.75 -0.99
C LEU A 29 11.56 -0.69 -1.55
N GLN A 30 12.72 -1.23 -1.92
CA GLN A 30 12.82 -2.63 -2.38
C GLN A 30 12.39 -3.60 -1.28
N ASN A 31 12.83 -3.36 -0.04
CA ASN A 31 12.42 -4.15 1.11
C ASN A 31 10.92 -4.01 1.36
N LEU A 32 10.38 -2.78 1.33
CA LEU A 32 8.95 -2.51 1.48
C LEU A 32 8.12 -3.26 0.43
N ASN A 33 8.54 -3.24 -0.83
CA ASN A 33 7.87 -3.98 -1.90
C ASN A 33 7.90 -5.50 -1.68
N SER A 34 9.02 -6.03 -1.17
CA SER A 34 9.13 -7.43 -0.78
C SER A 34 8.12 -7.77 0.33
N GLU A 35 8.02 -6.93 1.36
CA GLU A 35 7.05 -7.13 2.46
C GLU A 35 5.60 -7.08 1.97
N ILE A 36 5.26 -6.16 1.06
CA ILE A 36 3.93 -6.08 0.44
C ILE A 36 3.60 -7.35 -0.34
N SER A 37 4.55 -7.88 -1.12
CA SER A 37 4.36 -9.15 -1.85
C SER A 37 4.18 -10.33 -0.88
N GLN A 38 4.97 -10.39 0.20
CA GLN A 38 4.79 -11.43 1.23
C GLN A 38 3.43 -11.33 1.93
N ALA A 39 2.97 -10.13 2.26
CA ALA A 39 1.63 -9.94 2.83
C ALA A 39 0.52 -10.40 1.87
N SER A 40 0.65 -10.14 0.55
CA SER A 40 -0.28 -10.68 -0.46
C SER A 40 -0.31 -12.21 -0.42
N ILE A 41 0.86 -12.86 -0.38
CA ILE A 41 0.96 -14.33 -0.33
C ILE A 41 0.28 -14.88 0.94
N HIS A 42 0.60 -14.35 2.12
CA HIS A 42 0.00 -14.84 3.36
C HIS A 42 -1.50 -14.60 3.44
N LEU A 43 -1.99 -13.44 2.98
CA LEU A 43 -3.43 -13.18 2.93
C LEU A 43 -4.13 -14.14 1.97
N ARG A 44 -3.53 -14.43 0.82
CA ARG A 44 -4.05 -15.41 -0.15
C ARG A 44 -4.21 -16.79 0.49
N GLU A 45 -3.16 -17.27 1.17
CA GLU A 45 -3.16 -18.56 1.86
C GLU A 45 -4.24 -18.62 2.95
N PHE A 46 -4.34 -17.56 3.76
CA PHE A 46 -5.37 -17.43 4.78
C PHE A 46 -6.78 -17.46 4.19
N ILE A 47 -7.06 -16.65 3.16
CA ILE A 47 -8.38 -16.57 2.53
C ILE A 47 -8.78 -17.90 1.90
N ILE A 48 -7.87 -18.55 1.17
CA ILE A 48 -8.11 -19.88 0.59
C ILE A 48 -8.49 -20.87 1.68
N ARG A 49 -7.70 -20.95 2.75
CA ARG A 49 -7.94 -21.90 3.84
C ARG A 49 -9.22 -21.59 4.58
N TYR A 50 -9.40 -20.36 5.04
CA TYR A 50 -10.52 -19.95 5.88
C TYR A 50 -11.87 -20.17 5.19
N PHE A 51 -12.03 -19.71 3.94
CA PHE A 51 -13.28 -19.90 3.22
C PHE A 51 -13.50 -21.36 2.80
N SER A 52 -12.44 -22.13 2.51
CA SER A 52 -12.59 -23.57 2.24
C SER A 52 -13.04 -24.33 3.50
N ASP A 53 -12.51 -23.96 4.66
CA ASP A 53 -12.93 -24.53 5.96
C ASP A 53 -14.39 -24.18 6.28
N LEU A 54 -14.86 -22.97 5.96
CA LEU A 54 -16.28 -22.58 6.09
C LEU A 54 -17.19 -23.44 5.19
N ILE A 55 -16.80 -23.66 3.94
CA ILE A 55 -17.54 -24.49 2.97
C ILE A 55 -17.64 -25.94 3.44
N ILE A 56 -16.55 -26.51 3.95
CA ILE A 56 -16.53 -27.88 4.48
C ILE A 56 -17.42 -27.97 5.73
N GLN A 57 -17.31 -27.00 6.64
CA GLN A 57 -18.11 -26.98 7.86
C GLN A 57 -19.61 -26.86 7.57
N VAL A 58 -20.04 -25.89 6.76
CA VAL A 58 -21.46 -25.72 6.44
C VAL A 58 -22.02 -26.98 5.79
N SER A 59 -21.28 -27.59 4.85
CA SER A 59 -21.67 -28.82 4.16
C SER A 59 -21.85 -30.01 5.13
N GLY A 60 -21.09 -30.03 6.22
CA GLY A 60 -21.16 -31.07 7.26
C GLY A 60 -22.25 -30.86 8.32
N THR A 61 -22.97 -29.74 8.31
CA THR A 61 -24.00 -29.46 9.33
C THR A 61 -25.28 -30.28 9.11
N SER A 62 -25.91 -30.63 10.24
CA SER A 62 -27.26 -31.18 10.37
C SER A 62 -28.25 -30.10 10.81
N LEU A 63 -29.54 -30.44 10.90
CA LEU A 63 -30.58 -29.56 11.42
C LEU A 63 -30.22 -29.03 12.83
N GLU A 64 -29.69 -29.90 13.69
CA GLU A 64 -29.35 -29.57 15.08
C GLU A 64 -28.10 -28.70 15.22
N THR A 65 -27.17 -28.80 14.26
CA THR A 65 -25.83 -28.20 14.36
C THR A 65 -25.64 -26.98 13.46
N PHE A 66 -26.58 -26.72 12.54
CA PHE A 66 -26.52 -25.59 11.62
C PHE A 66 -26.50 -24.24 12.34
N ASN A 67 -27.35 -24.04 13.34
CA ASN A 67 -27.41 -22.78 14.09
C ASN A 67 -26.14 -22.53 14.91
N ASP A 68 -25.53 -23.59 15.46
CA ASP A 68 -24.26 -23.47 16.16
C ASP A 68 -23.16 -23.02 15.19
N PHE A 69 -23.12 -23.57 13.98
CA PHE A 69 -22.20 -23.13 12.93
C PHE A 69 -22.41 -21.66 12.57
N VAL A 70 -23.66 -21.25 12.31
CA VAL A 70 -23.98 -19.85 11.96
C VAL A 70 -23.54 -18.91 13.09
N THR A 71 -23.89 -19.22 14.33
CA THR A 71 -23.56 -18.36 15.48
C THR A 71 -22.05 -18.27 15.69
N ARG A 72 -21.30 -19.36 15.53
CA ARG A 72 -19.88 -19.45 15.88
C ARG A 72 -18.94 -19.01 14.77
N GLU A 73 -19.25 -19.34 13.52
CA GLU A 73 -18.36 -19.07 12.38
C GLU A 73 -18.73 -17.79 11.63
N ILE A 74 -20.02 -17.46 11.60
CA ILE A 74 -20.56 -16.33 10.82
C ILE A 74 -20.78 -15.12 11.73
N GLY A 75 -21.45 -15.33 12.86
CA GLY A 75 -21.89 -14.24 13.72
C GLY A 75 -23.08 -13.48 13.17
N ASP A 76 -23.56 -12.51 13.96
CA ASP A 76 -24.66 -11.64 13.54
C ASP A 76 -24.24 -10.79 12.35
N GLU A 77 -25.04 -10.80 11.28
CA GLU A 77 -24.73 -10.13 10.01
C GLU A 77 -23.32 -10.40 9.43
N GLY A 78 -22.68 -11.54 9.76
CA GLY A 78 -21.32 -11.86 9.29
C GLY A 78 -20.19 -11.29 10.16
N SER A 79 -20.50 -10.73 11.33
CA SER A 79 -19.53 -10.04 12.20
C SER A 79 -18.28 -10.86 12.54
N ILE A 80 -18.39 -12.19 12.68
CA ILE A 80 -17.25 -13.05 13.01
C ILE A 80 -16.35 -13.25 11.80
N ILE A 81 -16.92 -13.44 10.60
CA ILE A 81 -16.14 -13.48 9.35
C ILE A 81 -15.38 -12.17 9.18
N ASP A 82 -16.09 -11.05 9.27
CA ASP A 82 -15.51 -9.71 9.10
C ASP A 82 -14.35 -9.51 10.08
N THR A 83 -14.58 -9.81 11.36
CA THR A 83 -13.55 -9.66 12.40
C THR A 83 -12.33 -10.56 12.13
N ARG A 84 -12.53 -11.82 11.74
CA ARG A 84 -11.42 -12.75 11.47
C ARG A 84 -10.58 -12.30 10.28
N VAL A 85 -11.25 -11.87 9.21
CA VAL A 85 -10.56 -11.42 8.00
C VAL A 85 -9.87 -10.07 8.22
N GLN A 86 -10.50 -9.16 8.97
CA GLN A 86 -9.90 -7.90 9.39
C GLN A 86 -8.64 -8.16 10.24
N ASN A 87 -8.73 -9.02 11.25
CA ASN A 87 -7.59 -9.29 12.14
C ASN A 87 -6.38 -9.85 11.38
N GLU A 88 -6.60 -10.77 10.43
CA GLU A 88 -5.49 -11.28 9.61
C GLU A 88 -4.94 -10.20 8.67
N SER A 89 -5.81 -9.37 8.08
CA SER A 89 -5.39 -8.22 7.29
C SER A 89 -4.52 -7.26 8.09
N GLU A 90 -4.93 -6.88 9.30
CA GLU A 90 -4.14 -6.03 10.19
C GLU A 90 -2.80 -6.68 10.54
N ARG A 91 -2.82 -7.97 10.88
CA ARG A 91 -1.62 -8.74 11.21
C ARG A 91 -0.59 -8.75 10.09
N GLN A 92 -1.02 -8.92 8.84
CA GLN A 92 -0.11 -8.96 7.70
C GLN A 92 0.36 -7.57 7.26
N THR A 93 -0.38 -6.50 7.58
CA THR A 93 -0.10 -5.15 7.05
C THR A 93 0.48 -4.16 8.08
N GLN A 94 0.47 -4.51 9.36
CA GLN A 94 1.00 -3.65 10.42
C GLN A 94 2.51 -3.39 10.25
N GLY A 95 3.30 -4.41 9.91
CA GLY A 95 4.74 -4.28 9.68
C GLY A 95 5.06 -3.31 8.53
N ILE A 96 4.35 -3.48 7.42
CA ILE A 96 4.45 -2.63 6.21
C ILE A 96 4.17 -1.17 6.57
N SER A 97 3.13 -0.91 7.37
CA SER A 97 2.76 0.45 7.78
C SER A 97 3.84 1.11 8.63
N ASN A 98 4.50 0.35 9.50
CA ASN A 98 5.63 0.84 10.28
C ASN A 98 6.84 1.14 9.39
N GLU A 99 7.13 0.30 8.41
CA GLU A 99 8.23 0.55 7.46
C GLU A 99 7.94 1.76 6.56
N ILE A 100 6.71 1.96 6.09
CA ILE A 100 6.29 3.20 5.40
C ILE A 100 6.59 4.42 6.28
N ALA A 101 6.11 4.44 7.53
CA ALA A 101 6.32 5.56 8.44
C ALA A 101 7.81 5.83 8.73
N LYS A 102 8.64 4.78 8.79
CA LYS A 102 10.09 4.89 8.96
C LYS A 102 10.78 5.45 7.73
N ILE A 103 10.39 5.02 6.53
CA ILE A 103 10.89 5.56 5.26
C ILE A 103 10.53 7.04 5.16
N GLU A 104 9.26 7.38 5.43
CA GLU A 104 8.77 8.76 5.48
C GLU A 104 9.57 9.63 6.45
N THR A 105 9.74 9.18 7.69
CA THR A 105 10.48 9.92 8.71
C THR A 105 11.92 10.16 8.28
N GLY A 106 12.56 9.13 7.73
CA GLY A 106 13.91 9.24 7.21
C GLY A 106 14.00 10.23 6.05
N PHE A 107 13.07 10.14 5.10
CA PHE A 107 13.02 11.03 3.95
C PHE A 107 12.77 12.49 4.37
N ASN A 108 11.91 12.71 5.37
CA ASN A 108 11.67 14.03 5.98
C ASN A 108 12.91 14.59 6.68
N ALA A 109 13.73 13.75 7.33
CA ALA A 109 15.00 14.20 7.91
C ALA A 109 15.98 14.64 6.81
N ASP A 110 16.03 13.88 5.71
CA ASP A 110 16.87 14.18 4.55
C ASP A 110 16.36 15.43 3.79
N MET A 111 15.07 15.77 3.92
CA MET A 111 14.42 16.92 3.26
C MET A 111 15.11 18.25 3.55
N SER A 112 15.51 18.47 4.81
CA SER A 112 16.21 19.70 5.21
C SER A 112 17.53 19.91 4.45
N PHE A 113 18.17 18.83 4.01
CA PHE A 113 19.34 18.88 3.14
C PHE A 113 18.97 19.21 1.69
N PHE A 114 17.87 18.67 1.17
CA PHE A 114 17.39 19.05 -0.16
C PHE A 114 16.97 20.53 -0.23
N GLU A 115 16.29 21.03 0.79
CA GLU A 115 15.84 22.43 0.88
C GLU A 115 16.99 23.41 1.06
N LYS A 116 17.97 23.10 1.92
CA LYS A 116 19.14 23.96 2.16
C LYS A 116 19.93 24.24 0.88
N HIS A 117 19.88 23.32 -0.08
CA HIS A 117 20.65 23.37 -1.31
C HIS A 117 19.76 23.56 -2.56
N ALA A 118 18.51 23.96 -2.33
CA ALA A 118 17.50 24.41 -3.30
C ALA A 118 18.03 25.26 -4.46
N GLY A 119 18.97 26.17 -4.17
CA GLY A 119 19.58 27.07 -5.15
C GLY A 119 20.48 26.36 -6.17
N ALA A 120 21.13 25.26 -5.77
CA ALA A 120 21.98 24.43 -6.63
C ALA A 120 21.17 23.36 -7.39
N PHE A 121 20.12 22.80 -6.76
CA PHE A 121 19.31 21.71 -7.31
C PHE A 121 18.15 22.16 -8.23
N GLY A 122 17.83 23.46 -8.22
CA GLY A 122 16.76 24.04 -9.04
C GLY A 122 15.35 23.76 -8.51
N LYS A 123 14.37 24.52 -9.03
CA LYS A 123 12.95 24.50 -8.59
C LYS A 123 12.23 23.15 -8.74
N ILE A 124 12.83 22.16 -9.40
CA ILE A 124 12.20 20.88 -9.78
C ILE A 124 12.08 19.94 -8.57
N GLY A 125 13.14 19.77 -7.77
CA GLY A 125 13.10 18.94 -6.56
C GLY A 125 12.14 19.51 -5.50
N ILE A 126 12.24 20.82 -5.23
CA ILE A 126 11.46 21.50 -4.18
C ILE A 126 9.96 21.53 -4.50
N ASN A 127 9.58 21.77 -5.76
CA ASN A 127 8.15 21.81 -6.12
C ASN A 127 7.48 20.44 -5.97
N PHE A 128 8.17 19.36 -6.34
CA PHE A 128 7.63 18.01 -6.18
C PHE A 128 7.52 17.63 -4.70
N LEU A 129 8.53 17.96 -3.89
CA LEU A 129 8.57 17.67 -2.45
C LEU A 129 7.53 18.48 -1.65
N ASN A 130 7.26 19.72 -2.05
CA ASN A 130 6.20 20.55 -1.46
C ASN A 130 4.80 20.14 -1.93
N GLN A 131 4.64 19.61 -3.15
CA GLN A 131 3.34 19.19 -3.69
C GLN A 131 2.94 17.77 -3.30
N SER A 132 3.91 16.88 -3.03
CA SER A 132 3.63 15.46 -2.75
C SER A 132 2.87 15.23 -1.45
N GLY A 133 2.71 16.26 -0.61
CA GLY A 133 1.92 16.17 0.61
C GLY A 133 2.54 15.30 1.70
N PHE A 134 3.69 14.64 1.45
CA PHE A 134 4.42 13.70 2.33
C PHE A 134 4.91 14.28 3.65
N ILE A 135 5.03 15.60 3.72
CA ILE A 135 5.60 16.32 4.85
C ILE A 135 4.48 16.82 5.76
N ASN A 136 3.67 15.91 6.34
CA ASN A 136 2.72 16.29 7.41
C ASN A 136 2.31 15.09 8.28
N ALA A 137 1.95 15.34 9.53
CA ALA A 137 1.34 14.39 10.46
C ALA A 137 0.07 13.69 9.91
N THR A 138 -0.54 14.25 8.87
CA THR A 138 -1.62 13.63 8.10
C THR A 138 -1.21 12.31 7.45
N ASN A 139 0.09 12.10 7.16
CA ASN A 139 0.56 10.91 6.44
C ASN A 139 0.80 9.69 7.31
N ILE A 140 1.20 9.89 8.55
CA ILE A 140 1.18 8.82 9.56
C ILE A 140 -0.26 8.31 9.74
N LYS A 141 -1.25 9.22 9.66
CA LYS A 141 -2.67 8.83 9.62
C LYS A 141 -3.02 8.11 8.33
N LEU A 142 -2.54 8.53 7.15
CA LEU A 142 -2.80 7.85 5.88
C LEU A 142 -2.14 6.46 5.78
N ALA A 143 -0.94 6.27 6.32
CA ALA A 143 -0.29 4.96 6.42
C ALA A 143 -1.10 4.02 7.33
N ARG A 144 -1.61 4.54 8.45
CA ARG A 144 -2.56 3.81 9.32
C ARG A 144 -3.91 3.60 8.63
N ASP A 145 -4.38 4.56 7.84
CA ASP A 145 -5.60 4.44 7.06
C ASP A 145 -5.43 3.45 5.91
N GLY A 146 -4.20 3.09 5.51
CA GLY A 146 -3.90 1.97 4.62
C GLY A 146 -4.27 0.62 5.24
N ILE A 147 -3.95 0.40 6.51
CA ILE A 147 -4.43 -0.76 7.29
C ILE A 147 -5.96 -0.76 7.31
N VAL A 148 -6.55 0.40 7.59
CA VAL A 148 -8.01 0.58 7.58
C VAL A 148 -8.58 0.40 6.18
N ALA A 149 -7.88 0.74 5.10
CA ALA A 149 -8.32 0.57 3.72
C ALA A 149 -8.27 -0.89 3.29
N VAL A 150 -7.25 -1.65 3.72
CA VAL A 150 -7.22 -3.11 3.56
C VAL A 150 -8.37 -3.74 4.35
N ALA A 151 -8.51 -3.40 5.64
CA ALA A 151 -9.57 -3.91 6.50
C ALA A 151 -10.96 -3.49 6.03
N LYS A 152 -11.13 -2.27 5.49
CA LYS A 152 -12.39 -1.79 4.93
C LYS A 152 -12.65 -2.36 3.54
N PHE A 153 -11.65 -2.56 2.70
CA PHE A 153 -11.90 -3.16 1.40
C PHE A 153 -12.27 -4.63 1.55
N VAL A 154 -11.56 -5.33 2.42
CA VAL A 154 -11.89 -6.71 2.72
C VAL A 154 -13.17 -6.80 3.56
N GLY A 155 -13.42 -5.89 4.53
CA GLY A 155 -14.57 -5.94 5.46
C GLY A 155 -15.82 -5.10 5.12
N ILE A 156 -15.72 -3.94 4.45
CA ILE A 156 -16.90 -3.12 4.05
C ILE A 156 -17.60 -3.73 2.83
N ASP A 157 -16.88 -4.34 1.88
CA ASP A 157 -17.54 -5.01 0.76
C ASP A 157 -18.00 -6.43 1.12
N LEU A 158 -17.34 -7.08 2.11
CA LEU A 158 -17.88 -8.27 2.77
C LEU A 158 -19.25 -7.95 3.40
N ALA A 159 -19.36 -6.99 4.32
CA ALA A 159 -20.64 -6.68 4.96
C ALA A 159 -21.72 -6.14 4.00
N PHE A 160 -21.36 -5.43 2.91
CA PHE A 160 -22.35 -4.90 1.95
C PHE A 160 -22.79 -5.90 0.86
N LYS A 161 -21.96 -6.88 0.48
CA LYS A 161 -22.30 -7.90 -0.53
C LYS A 161 -22.56 -9.29 0.04
N PHE A 162 -21.94 -9.64 1.15
CA PHE A 162 -22.17 -10.90 1.87
C PHE A 162 -23.52 -10.81 2.59
N LYS A 163 -24.58 -10.95 1.79
CA LYS A 163 -25.94 -11.23 2.22
C LYS A 163 -26.36 -12.66 1.86
N PRO A 164 -25.65 -13.73 2.29
CA PRO A 164 -26.24 -15.07 2.33
C PRO A 164 -27.53 -15.10 3.15
N TRP A 165 -27.68 -14.08 4.00
CA TRP A 165 -28.73 -13.88 4.97
C TRP A 165 -29.48 -12.60 4.62
N GLY A 166 -30.47 -12.69 3.75
CA GLY A 166 -31.50 -11.67 3.66
C GLY A 166 -32.20 -11.54 5.03
N ALA A 167 -31.85 -10.50 5.79
CA ALA A 167 -32.48 -10.13 7.06
C ALA A 167 -32.66 -11.30 8.04
N VAL A 168 -31.59 -11.68 8.73
CA VAL A 168 -31.69 -12.51 9.93
C VAL A 168 -32.23 -11.65 11.07
N ASN A 169 -33.54 -11.41 11.07
CA ASN A 169 -34.24 -11.03 12.28
C ASN A 169 -34.39 -12.30 13.13
N LEU A 170 -33.37 -12.62 13.94
CA LEU A 170 -33.46 -13.66 14.98
C LEU A 170 -34.51 -13.33 16.05
N ALA A 171 -34.96 -12.08 16.13
CA ALA A 171 -36.11 -11.65 16.89
C ALA A 171 -37.31 -11.40 15.96
N GLY A 172 -38.43 -12.06 16.27
CA GLY A 172 -39.57 -12.24 15.38
C GLY A 172 -40.03 -11.02 14.59
N SER A 173 -40.23 -11.19 13.28
CA SER A 173 -41.15 -10.35 12.52
C SER A 173 -41.80 -11.13 11.37
N ILE A 174 -43.01 -11.58 11.64
CA ILE A 174 -44.03 -11.85 10.63
C ILE A 174 -44.38 -10.51 9.99
N ASN A 175 -43.68 -10.10 8.92
CA ASN A 175 -44.27 -9.35 7.80
C ASN A 175 -43.21 -8.88 6.79
N LYS A 176 -43.55 -9.10 5.51
CA LYS A 176 -42.99 -8.50 4.27
C LYS A 176 -41.74 -9.17 3.67
N GLY A 177 -42.04 -10.17 2.83
CA GLY A 177 -41.41 -10.43 1.52
C GLY A 177 -39.91 -10.19 1.35
N LEU A 178 -39.10 -11.20 1.68
CA LEU A 178 -37.82 -11.58 1.06
C LEU A 178 -37.46 -13.00 1.57
N PRO A 179 -36.61 -13.77 0.87
CA PRO A 179 -36.45 -15.21 1.12
C PRO A 179 -35.64 -15.42 2.40
N LEU A 180 -36.35 -15.78 3.46
CA LEU A 180 -35.83 -16.11 4.78
C LEU A 180 -35.08 -17.45 4.74
N ILE A 181 -33.75 -17.42 4.69
CA ILE A 181 -32.92 -18.52 5.20
C ILE A 181 -32.38 -18.10 6.57
N GLY A 182 -33.31 -18.04 7.51
CA GLY A 182 -33.05 -18.24 8.93
C GLY A 182 -34.00 -19.36 9.32
N LEU A 183 -33.48 -20.57 9.57
CA LEU A 183 -34.28 -21.61 10.18
C LEU A 183 -34.57 -21.17 11.61
N ALA A 184 -35.67 -20.44 11.82
CA ALA A 184 -36.32 -20.38 13.12
C ALA A 184 -36.92 -21.77 13.36
N PHE A 185 -36.13 -22.66 13.96
CA PHE A 185 -36.50 -24.05 14.27
C PHE A 185 -37.70 -24.16 15.22
N GLU A 186 -38.17 -23.05 15.81
CA GLU A 186 -39.27 -23.01 16.76
C GLU A 186 -40.66 -23.27 16.15
N VAL A 187 -40.84 -23.17 14.82
CA VAL A 187 -42.16 -23.37 14.17
C VAL A 187 -42.25 -24.74 13.46
N TRP A 188 -41.41 -25.69 13.83
CA TRP A 188 -41.20 -26.92 13.06
C TRP A 188 -42.06 -28.12 13.40
N ASP A 189 -42.89 -28.03 14.43
CA ASP A 189 -43.82 -29.10 14.77
C ASP A 189 -44.85 -29.37 13.66
N SER A 190 -45.03 -28.42 12.73
CA SER A 190 -46.01 -28.52 11.64
C SER A 190 -45.46 -29.06 10.30
N TRP A 191 -44.14 -29.18 10.13
CA TRP A 191 -43.53 -29.62 8.85
C TRP A 191 -43.06 -31.07 8.89
N LYS A 192 -43.15 -31.75 7.75
CA LYS A 192 -42.57 -33.09 7.55
C LYS A 192 -41.05 -33.00 7.51
N GLU A 193 -40.38 -33.97 8.13
CA GLU A 193 -38.91 -34.09 8.20
C GLU A 193 -38.20 -33.91 6.85
N SER A 194 -38.77 -34.46 5.77
CA SER A 194 -38.21 -34.32 4.41
C SER A 194 -38.14 -32.87 3.93
N GLN A 195 -39.12 -32.03 4.27
CA GLN A 195 -39.14 -30.62 3.89
C GLN A 195 -38.12 -29.80 4.69
N LYS A 196 -37.82 -30.24 5.92
CA LYS A 196 -36.82 -29.64 6.81
C LYS A 196 -35.43 -29.81 6.21
N ILE A 197 -35.10 -31.05 5.84
CA ILE A 197 -33.85 -31.43 5.21
C ILE A 197 -33.68 -30.73 3.85
N GLU A 198 -34.72 -30.71 3.00
CA GLU A 198 -34.65 -30.03 1.70
C GLU A 198 -34.32 -28.54 1.83
N LYS A 199 -34.90 -27.84 2.81
CA LYS A 199 -34.62 -26.43 3.07
C LYS A 199 -33.22 -26.20 3.63
N LEU A 200 -32.76 -27.05 4.54
CA LEU A 200 -31.38 -26.99 5.02
C LEU A 200 -30.38 -27.22 3.88
N GLU A 201 -30.59 -28.23 3.04
CA GLU A 201 -29.69 -28.52 1.92
C GLU A 201 -29.73 -27.42 0.83
N LYS A 202 -30.84 -26.69 0.70
CA LYS A 202 -30.89 -25.47 -0.11
C LYS A 202 -30.06 -24.34 0.53
N ALA A 203 -30.25 -24.11 1.83
CA ALA A 203 -29.49 -23.11 2.58
C ALA A 203 -27.97 -23.34 2.50
N LYS A 204 -27.52 -24.57 2.73
CA LYS A 204 -26.11 -24.97 2.68
C LYS A 204 -25.50 -24.69 1.30
N ARG A 205 -26.23 -24.98 0.21
CA ARG A 205 -25.78 -24.70 -1.17
C ARG A 205 -25.67 -23.21 -1.48
N GLU A 206 -26.63 -22.40 -1.01
CA GLU A 206 -26.59 -20.95 -1.18
C GLU A 206 -25.37 -20.37 -0.43
N MET A 207 -25.16 -20.79 0.82
CA MET A 207 -23.99 -20.39 1.61
C MET A 207 -22.65 -20.82 0.99
N GLU A 208 -22.55 -22.05 0.48
CA GLU A 208 -21.36 -22.52 -0.23
C GLU A 208 -21.07 -21.66 -1.47
N SER A 209 -22.09 -21.30 -2.24
CA SER A 209 -21.95 -20.41 -3.38
C SER A 209 -21.43 -19.04 -2.93
N ASP A 210 -22.00 -18.47 -1.87
CA ASP A 210 -21.60 -17.15 -1.38
C ASP A 210 -20.18 -17.15 -0.82
N PHE A 211 -19.78 -18.16 -0.06
CA PHE A 211 -18.40 -18.32 0.40
C PHE A 211 -17.42 -18.44 -0.78
N ASN A 212 -17.78 -19.18 -1.83
CA ASN A 212 -16.93 -19.31 -3.01
C ASN A 212 -16.81 -18.00 -3.79
N ASN A 213 -17.93 -17.31 -4.02
CA ASN A 213 -17.94 -16.03 -4.71
C ASN A 213 -17.08 -15.01 -3.95
N GLN A 214 -17.29 -14.90 -2.65
CA GLN A 214 -16.55 -13.99 -1.81
C GLN A 214 -15.05 -14.29 -1.76
N LYS A 215 -14.69 -15.57 -1.62
CA LYS A 215 -13.31 -16.03 -1.72
C LYS A 215 -12.68 -15.57 -3.04
N GLN A 216 -13.37 -15.72 -4.17
CA GLN A 216 -12.85 -15.30 -5.47
C GLN A 216 -12.70 -13.79 -5.58
N GLU A 217 -13.68 -12.99 -5.14
CA GLU A 217 -13.58 -11.52 -5.19
C GLU A 217 -12.35 -11.01 -4.42
N ILE A 218 -12.08 -11.58 -3.23
CA ILE A 218 -10.90 -11.22 -2.44
C ILE A 218 -9.61 -11.68 -3.15
N LEU A 219 -9.59 -12.90 -3.69
CA LEU A 219 -8.43 -13.42 -4.39
C LEU A 219 -8.11 -12.66 -5.68
N ASP A 220 -9.12 -12.19 -6.42
CA ASP A 220 -8.93 -11.38 -7.63
C ASP A 220 -8.19 -10.07 -7.34
N LEU A 221 -8.44 -9.44 -6.19
CA LEU A 221 -7.64 -8.30 -5.75
C LEU A 221 -6.22 -8.74 -5.36
N ILE A 222 -6.09 -9.73 -4.48
CA ILE A 222 -4.81 -10.13 -3.89
C ILE A 222 -3.82 -10.65 -4.96
N ASN A 223 -4.33 -11.34 -5.97
CA ASN A 223 -3.53 -11.92 -7.05
C ASN A 223 -3.01 -10.87 -8.04
N ASP A 224 -3.67 -9.72 -8.15
CA ASP A 224 -3.15 -8.57 -8.90
C ASP A 224 -2.26 -7.74 -7.97
N GLU A 225 -0.96 -8.04 -7.92
CA GLU A 225 -0.01 -7.34 -7.03
C GLU A 225 -0.01 -5.82 -7.23
N THR A 226 -0.22 -5.35 -8.47
CA THR A 226 -0.24 -3.92 -8.78
C THR A 226 -1.49 -3.27 -8.19
N ARG A 227 -2.66 -3.85 -8.44
CA ARG A 227 -3.93 -3.36 -7.91
C ARG A 227 -4.00 -3.50 -6.40
N PHE A 228 -3.50 -4.60 -5.83
CA PHE A 228 -3.37 -4.80 -4.40
C PHE A 228 -2.54 -3.68 -3.78
N LYS A 229 -1.33 -3.42 -4.30
CA LYS A 229 -0.48 -2.33 -3.81
C LYS A 229 -1.15 -0.96 -3.94
N GLN A 230 -1.76 -0.66 -5.08
CA GLN A 230 -2.46 0.61 -5.32
C GLN A 230 -3.62 0.84 -4.35
N THR A 231 -4.38 -0.22 -4.07
CA THR A 231 -5.58 -0.13 -3.24
C THR A 231 -5.23 -0.11 -1.76
N CYS A 232 -4.30 -0.97 -1.35
CA CYS A 232 -3.97 -1.26 0.04
C CYS A 232 -2.86 -0.36 0.59
N PHE A 233 -1.90 0.02 -0.27
CA PHE A 233 -0.70 0.75 0.12
C PHE A 233 -0.41 1.93 -0.83
N PRO A 234 -1.37 2.85 -1.03
CA PRO A 234 -1.18 3.99 -1.92
C PRO A 234 0.05 4.83 -1.52
N MET A 235 0.38 4.88 -0.23
CA MET A 235 1.54 5.61 0.26
C MET A 235 2.88 5.03 -0.18
N ALA A 236 2.97 3.70 -0.37
CA ALA A 236 4.16 3.09 -0.94
C ALA A 236 4.40 3.58 -2.38
N LEU A 237 3.34 3.80 -3.17
CA LEU A 237 3.45 4.35 -4.52
C LEU A 237 3.84 5.82 -4.53
N GLU A 238 3.30 6.60 -3.60
CA GLU A 238 3.68 8.00 -3.49
C GLU A 238 5.15 8.13 -3.05
N LEU A 239 5.66 7.25 -2.17
CA LEU A 239 7.09 7.19 -1.80
C LEU A 239 7.98 6.88 -3.02
N GLU A 240 7.57 5.93 -3.85
CA GLU A 240 8.27 5.59 -5.10
C GLU A 240 8.38 6.77 -6.04
N LYS A 241 7.27 7.48 -6.26
CA LYS A 241 7.25 8.68 -7.10
C LYS A 241 8.15 9.79 -6.53
N CYS A 242 8.15 10.00 -5.22
CA CYS A 242 9.02 10.97 -4.54
C CYS A 242 10.50 10.64 -4.74
N ILE A 243 10.88 9.41 -4.49
CA ILE A 243 12.28 8.99 -4.62
C ILE A 243 12.72 9.08 -6.08
N GLN A 244 11.88 8.67 -7.03
CA GLN A 244 12.16 8.82 -8.46
C GLN A 244 12.35 10.29 -8.88
N ALA A 245 11.48 11.19 -8.43
CA ALA A 245 11.61 12.62 -8.73
C ALA A 245 12.91 13.22 -8.17
N CYS A 246 13.30 12.83 -6.96
CA CYS A 246 14.58 13.22 -6.38
C CYS A 246 15.77 12.70 -7.18
N GLU A 247 15.74 11.44 -7.61
CA GLU A 247 16.79 10.83 -8.45
C GLU A 247 16.95 11.58 -9.77
N GLU A 248 15.84 11.95 -10.43
CA GLU A 248 15.88 12.75 -11.65
C GLU A 248 16.45 14.15 -11.42
N SER A 249 16.14 14.78 -10.28
CA SER A 249 16.67 16.10 -9.92
C SER A 249 18.17 16.06 -9.62
N VAL A 250 18.62 15.04 -8.89
CA VAL A 250 20.04 14.80 -8.61
C VAL A 250 20.80 14.55 -9.92
N LYS A 251 20.28 13.70 -10.81
CA LYS A 251 20.90 13.45 -12.11
C LYS A 251 21.09 14.72 -12.95
N LYS A 252 20.06 15.57 -13.07
CA LYS A 252 20.16 16.85 -13.81
C LYS A 252 21.23 17.77 -13.23
N THR A 253 21.36 17.80 -11.91
CA THR A 253 22.34 18.67 -11.27
C THR A 253 23.77 18.11 -11.44
N GLN A 254 23.94 16.78 -11.55
CA GLN A 254 25.23 16.17 -11.88
C GLN A 254 25.67 16.52 -13.31
N GLU A 255 24.73 16.49 -14.27
CA GLU A 255 24.98 16.92 -15.65
C GLU A 255 25.43 18.38 -15.71
N CYS A 256 24.83 19.26 -14.89
CA CYS A 256 25.24 20.66 -14.77
C CYS A 256 26.66 20.80 -14.17
N ALA A 257 26.96 20.05 -13.11
CA ALA A 257 28.29 20.04 -12.48
C ALA A 257 29.39 19.60 -13.45
N GLN A 258 29.14 18.58 -14.27
CA GLN A 258 30.05 18.14 -15.33
C GLN A 258 30.25 19.22 -16.41
N GLY A 259 29.20 19.99 -16.72
CA GLY A 259 29.30 21.15 -17.61
C GLY A 259 30.20 22.25 -17.04
N LEU A 260 30.04 22.55 -15.74
CA LEU A 260 30.88 23.52 -15.03
C LEU A 260 32.34 23.08 -14.97
N GLU A 261 32.60 21.79 -14.71
CA GLU A 261 33.96 21.22 -14.73
C GLU A 261 34.65 21.42 -16.08
N LYS A 262 33.97 21.10 -17.19
CA LYS A 262 34.49 21.33 -18.55
C LYS A 262 34.76 22.81 -18.83
N TRP A 263 33.89 23.70 -18.35
CA TRP A 263 34.06 25.14 -18.52
C TRP A 263 35.29 25.66 -17.75
N ILE A 264 35.48 25.22 -16.51
CA ILE A 264 36.67 25.55 -15.70
C ILE A 264 37.95 25.06 -16.40
N GLN A 265 37.95 23.81 -16.87
CA GLN A 265 39.10 23.23 -17.57
C GLN A 265 39.44 24.03 -18.84
N THR A 266 38.43 24.38 -19.64
CA THR A 266 38.62 25.20 -20.85
C THR A 266 39.22 26.56 -20.54
N GLY A 267 38.74 27.22 -19.47
CA GLY A 267 39.27 28.51 -19.03
C GLY A 267 40.73 28.42 -18.56
N GLU A 268 41.09 27.34 -17.86
CA GLU A 268 42.48 27.09 -17.46
C GLU A 268 43.42 26.86 -18.63
N ASP A 269 42.96 26.10 -19.63
CA ASP A 269 43.75 25.81 -20.82
C ASP A 269 43.94 27.09 -21.65
N PHE A 270 42.93 27.97 -21.71
CA PHE A 270 43.04 29.30 -22.34
C PHE A 270 44.09 30.18 -21.63
N ILE A 271 44.06 30.26 -20.30
CA ILE A 271 45.03 31.04 -19.51
C ILE A 271 46.46 30.48 -19.66
N LYS A 272 46.63 29.16 -19.76
CA LYS A 272 47.94 28.52 -19.94
C LYS A 272 48.47 28.62 -21.37
N GLY A 273 47.59 28.82 -22.36
CA GLY A 273 47.93 28.96 -23.79
C GLY A 273 48.28 30.39 -24.22
N GLU A 274 48.01 31.40 -23.39
CA GLU A 274 48.60 32.73 -23.54
C GLU A 274 50.07 32.68 -23.09
N ASP A 275 50.97 32.34 -24.01
CA ASP A 275 52.30 32.94 -23.99
C ASP A 275 52.07 34.46 -24.06
N PHE A 276 52.34 35.17 -22.96
CA PHE A 276 52.43 36.62 -22.98
C PHE A 276 53.44 36.99 -24.08
N ILE A 277 52.96 37.48 -25.23
CA ILE A 277 53.81 38.20 -26.16
C ILE A 277 54.15 39.49 -25.42
N ASP A 278 55.32 39.50 -24.78
CA ASP A 278 55.90 40.71 -24.22
C ASP A 278 56.25 41.59 -25.41
N VAL A 279 55.30 42.45 -25.79
CA VAL A 279 55.55 43.48 -26.80
C VAL A 279 56.36 44.56 -26.09
N GLU A 280 57.68 44.42 -26.13
CA GLU A 280 58.60 45.50 -25.76
C GLU A 280 58.16 46.77 -26.52
N PRO A 281 57.90 47.89 -25.82
CA PRO A 281 57.60 49.14 -26.51
C PRO A 281 58.84 49.58 -27.28
N GLU A 282 58.68 49.85 -28.58
CA GLU A 282 59.75 50.44 -29.40
C GLU A 282 60.21 51.75 -28.74
N GLU A 283 61.48 51.80 -28.33
CA GLU A 283 62.12 53.05 -27.90
C GLU A 283 62.25 53.99 -29.11
N GLU A 284 61.70 55.21 -28.98
CA GLU A 284 61.77 56.29 -29.98
C GLU A 284 63.19 56.79 -30.27
#